data_AF-A0A0B5AP42-F1
#
_entry.id   AF-A0A0B5AP42-F1
#
_cell.length_a   1.000
_cell.length_b   1.000
_cell.length_c   1.000
_cell.angle_alpha   90.00
_cell.angle_beta   90.00
_cell.angle_gamma   90.00
#
_symmetry.space_group_name_H-M   'P 1'
#
loop_
_entity.id
_entity.type
_entity.pdbx_description
1 polymer ?
#
loop_
_entity_poly.entity_id
_entity_poly.type
_entity_poly.pdbx_seq_one_letter_code
_entity_poly.pdbx_strand_id
1 'polypeptide(L)'
;MQIIENYADLLRKIDIIKAQIEMFEVDIHYWFGKGSIPFSSPGAEKHGMDAAARNTDRAVERLKYLESMLEFYSEIKEEIEHNVNSLEGLEYKIAKMRFIDNMTYKEIAKKLGYSHSHVRNLMSEKRQYKDRTHTSEKG
;
A
#
# COMPACT_ATOMS: atom_id res chain seq x y z
N MET A 1 1.00 -9.58 -14.08
CA MET A 1 1.72 -8.67 -13.16
C MET A 1 1.67 -9.29 -11.76
N GLN A 2 2.67 -10.10 -11.40
CA GLN A 2 2.79 -10.73 -10.07
C GLN A 2 3.37 -9.70 -9.08
N ILE A 3 2.60 -8.76 -8.54
CA ILE A 3 3.26 -7.68 -7.79
C ILE A 3 2.44 -7.26 -6.57
N ILE A 4 2.42 -8.15 -5.57
CA ILE A 4 2.49 -7.93 -4.11
C ILE A 4 2.24 -9.31 -3.48
N GLU A 5 3.28 -9.94 -2.91
CA GLU A 5 3.17 -11.30 -2.37
C GLU A 5 2.74 -11.32 -0.88
N ASN A 6 2.92 -10.20 -0.17
CA ASN A 6 2.47 -10.03 1.22
C ASN A 6 2.29 -8.54 1.59
N TYR A 7 1.64 -8.28 2.72
CA TYR A 7 1.34 -6.94 3.23
C TYR A 7 2.60 -6.11 3.52
N ALA A 8 3.73 -6.73 3.91
CA ALA A 8 4.98 -5.99 4.12
C ALA A 8 5.59 -5.47 2.80
N ASP A 9 5.41 -6.15 1.68
CA ASP A 9 5.79 -5.62 0.36
C ASP A 9 4.92 -4.42 -0.03
N LEU A 10 3.62 -4.46 0.29
CA LEU A 10 2.69 -3.34 0.07
C LEU A 10 3.13 -2.10 0.86
N LEU A 11 3.44 -2.25 2.15
CA LEU A 11 3.91 -1.14 2.98
C LEU A 11 5.21 -0.55 2.43
N ARG A 12 6.20 -1.39 2.09
CA ARG A 12 7.45 -0.93 1.47
C ARG A 12 7.20 -0.16 0.17
N LYS A 13 6.24 -0.61 -0.64
CA LYS A 13 5.89 0.07 -1.88
C LYS A 13 5.28 1.45 -1.63
N ILE A 14 4.38 1.56 -0.64
CA ILE A 14 3.81 2.85 -0.20
C ILE A 14 4.93 3.79 0.24
N ASP A 15 5.87 3.32 1.06
CA ASP A 15 6.98 4.14 1.56
C ASP A 15 7.89 4.63 0.43
N ILE A 16 8.22 3.76 -0.53
CA ILE A 16 8.99 4.14 -1.72
C ILE A 16 8.26 5.23 -2.52
N ILE A 17 6.96 5.07 -2.74
CA ILE A 17 6.17 6.05 -3.49
C ILE A 17 6.14 7.40 -2.76
N LYS A 18 5.96 7.41 -1.44
CA LYS A 18 6.00 8.65 -0.64
C LYS A 18 7.36 9.36 -0.75
N ALA A 19 8.46 8.61 -0.63
CA ALA A 19 9.79 9.19 -0.81
C ALA A 19 10.01 9.75 -2.23
N GLN A 20 9.43 9.11 -3.26
CA GLN A 20 9.48 9.63 -4.63
C GLN A 20 8.64 10.90 -4.79
N ILE A 21 7.45 10.98 -4.20
CA ILE A 21 6.62 12.18 -4.17
C ILE A 21 7.41 13.36 -3.57
N GLU A 22 7.99 13.18 -2.38
CA GLU A 22 8.80 14.21 -1.72
C GLU A 22 9.97 14.68 -2.60
N MET A 23 10.64 13.76 -3.28
CA MET A 23 11.71 14.09 -4.22
C MET A 23 11.21 14.95 -5.39
N PHE A 24 10.05 14.61 -5.98
CA PHE A 24 9.47 15.38 -7.07
C PHE A 24 8.92 16.74 -6.63
N GLU A 25 8.42 16.88 -5.40
CA GLU A 25 8.05 18.18 -4.83
C GLU A 25 9.28 19.10 -4.70
N VAL A 26 10.42 18.54 -4.28
CA VAL A 26 11.70 19.27 -4.25
C VAL A 26 12.15 19.67 -5.66
N ASP A 27 12.03 18.77 -6.64
CA ASP A 27 12.36 19.07 -8.04
C ASP A 27 11.46 20.19 -8.60
N ILE A 28 10.14 20.12 -8.37
CA ILE A 28 9.20 21.18 -8.75
C ILE A 28 9.62 22.49 -8.10
N HIS A 29 9.98 22.48 -6.82
CA HIS A 29 10.46 23.68 -6.16
C HIS A 29 11.75 24.23 -6.80
N TYR A 30 12.69 23.36 -7.16
CA TYR A 30 13.94 23.76 -7.79
C TYR A 30 13.72 24.38 -9.18
N TRP A 31 12.80 23.83 -9.97
CA TRP A 31 12.52 24.28 -11.34
C TRP A 31 11.52 25.42 -11.39
N PHE A 32 10.41 25.34 -10.66
CA PHE A 32 9.32 26.33 -10.69
C PHE A 32 9.49 27.46 -9.66
N GLY A 33 10.05 27.14 -8.48
CA GLY A 33 10.14 28.06 -7.34
C GLY A 33 8.98 27.94 -6.34
N LYS A 34 9.12 28.54 -5.15
CA LYS A 34 8.09 28.58 -4.07
C LYS A 34 7.33 29.91 -4.01
N GLY A 35 7.72 30.89 -4.83
CA GLY A 35 7.19 32.25 -4.81
C GLY A 35 5.96 32.43 -5.70
N SER A 36 5.36 33.62 -5.64
CA SER A 36 4.24 34.04 -6.48
C SER A 36 4.62 34.32 -7.93
N ILE A 37 5.92 34.39 -8.26
CA ILE A 37 6.44 34.59 -9.61
C ILE A 37 6.94 33.24 -10.14
N PRO A 38 6.29 32.65 -11.16
CA PRO A 38 6.74 31.42 -11.79
C PRO A 38 8.18 31.53 -12.29
N PHE A 39 8.95 30.47 -12.11
CA PHE A 39 10.34 30.36 -12.58
C PHE A 39 11.29 31.42 -11.97
N SER A 40 10.91 32.03 -10.85
CA SER A 40 11.87 32.72 -9.98
C SER A 40 12.59 31.69 -9.10
N SER A 41 13.35 30.79 -9.73
CA SER A 41 13.94 29.61 -9.10
C SER A 41 15.41 29.42 -9.48
N PRO A 42 16.21 28.71 -8.67
CA PRO A 42 17.60 28.40 -9.01
C PRO A 42 17.73 27.62 -10.32
N GLY A 43 16.77 26.74 -10.64
CA GLY A 43 16.77 25.97 -11.88
C GLY A 43 16.57 26.85 -13.11
N ALA A 44 15.65 27.80 -13.05
CA ALA A 44 15.39 28.74 -14.14
C ALA A 44 16.52 29.75 -14.32
N GLU A 45 17.12 30.26 -13.25
CA GLU A 45 18.28 31.15 -13.31
C GLU A 45 19.48 30.47 -13.98
N LYS A 46 19.74 29.21 -13.61
CA LYS A 46 20.90 28.47 -14.09
C LYS A 46 20.74 27.90 -15.51
N HIS A 47 19.53 27.48 -15.87
CA HIS A 47 19.29 26.71 -17.10
C HIS A 47 18.33 27.37 -18.09
N GLY A 48 17.75 28.52 -17.73
CA GLY A 48 16.77 29.24 -18.53
C GLY A 48 15.33 28.78 -18.30
N MET A 49 14.39 29.67 -18.59
CA MET A 49 12.96 29.45 -18.34
C MET A 49 12.39 28.27 -19.15
N ASP A 50 12.79 28.10 -20.41
CA ASP A 50 12.30 26.98 -21.24
C ASP A 50 12.70 25.61 -20.69
N ALA A 51 13.92 25.50 -20.15
CA ALA A 51 14.36 24.29 -19.49
C ALA A 51 13.59 24.06 -18.19
N ALA A 52 13.40 25.11 -17.39
CA ALA A 52 12.65 25.03 -16.15
C ALA A 52 11.19 24.60 -16.38
N ALA A 53 10.49 25.22 -17.34
CA ALA A 53 9.11 24.87 -17.69
C ALA A 53 8.97 23.39 -18.05
N ARG A 54 9.78 22.89 -18.99
CA ARG A 54 9.73 21.46 -19.41
C ARG A 54 10.10 20.48 -18.30
N ASN A 55 10.94 20.87 -17.35
CA ASN A 55 11.27 20.01 -16.21
C ASN A 55 10.15 20.02 -15.17
N THR A 56 9.57 21.19 -14.89
CA THR A 56 8.39 21.31 -14.03
C THR A 56 7.23 20.48 -14.56
N ASP A 57 6.89 20.59 -15.85
CA ASP A 57 5.78 19.83 -16.44
C ASP A 57 5.97 18.32 -16.25
N ARG A 58 7.17 17.80 -16.57
CA ARG A 58 7.51 16.38 -16.36
C ARG A 58 7.43 15.96 -14.91
N ALA A 59 7.92 16.80 -13.99
CA ALA A 59 7.87 16.51 -12.57
C ALA A 59 6.43 16.49 -12.04
N VAL A 60 5.58 17.43 -12.47
CA VAL A 60 4.15 17.48 -12.12
C VAL A 60 3.38 16.28 -12.67
N GLU A 61 3.61 15.90 -13.94
CA GLU A 61 2.99 14.70 -14.51
C GLU A 61 3.38 13.45 -13.73
N ARG A 62 4.66 13.34 -13.36
CA ARG A 62 5.15 12.21 -12.58
C ARG A 62 4.60 12.21 -11.16
N LEU A 63 4.49 13.37 -10.53
CA LEU A 63 3.89 13.54 -9.21
C LEU A 63 2.44 13.06 -9.20
N LYS A 64 1.62 13.53 -10.16
CA LYS A 64 0.22 13.09 -10.30
C LYS A 64 0.10 11.58 -10.44
N TYR A 65 0.95 10.97 -11.27
CA TYR A 65 0.96 9.51 -11.41
C TYR A 65 1.30 8.81 -10.08
N LEU A 66 2.30 9.30 -9.35
CA LEU A 66 2.69 8.74 -8.06
C LEU A 66 1.61 8.91 -7.00
N GLU A 67 0.92 10.05 -6.97
CA GLU A 67 -0.23 10.29 -6.08
C GLU A 67 -1.36 9.29 -6.35
N SER A 68 -1.74 9.06 -7.61
CA SER A 68 -2.75 8.05 -7.96
C SER A 68 -2.31 6.63 -7.57
N MET A 69 -1.03 6.30 -7.73
CA MET A 69 -0.49 5.01 -7.29
C MET A 69 -0.50 4.87 -5.76
N LEU A 70 -0.22 5.96 -5.04
CA LEU A 70 -0.27 5.99 -3.58
C LEU A 70 -1.68 5.79 -3.07
N GLU A 71 -2.66 6.47 -3.67
CA GLU A 71 -4.08 6.31 -3.37
C GLU A 71 -4.50 4.84 -3.55
N PHE A 72 -4.27 4.27 -4.73
CA PHE A 72 -4.59 2.87 -5.02
C PHE A 72 -3.99 1.86 -4.02
N TYR A 73 -2.72 2.02 -3.66
CA TYR A 73 -2.10 1.11 -2.68
C TYR A 73 -2.57 1.35 -1.24
N SER A 74 -2.93 2.59 -0.92
CA SER A 74 -3.51 2.92 0.40
C SER A 74 -4.89 2.29 0.55
N GLU A 75 -5.73 2.33 -0.49
CA GLU A 75 -7.03 1.64 -0.50
C GLU A 75 -6.88 0.13 -0.28
N ILE A 76 -5.94 -0.52 -0.98
CA ILE A 76 -5.67 -1.95 -0.77
C ILE A 76 -5.21 -2.23 0.66
N LYS A 77 -4.36 -1.37 1.23
CA LYS A 77 -3.89 -1.50 2.62
C LYS A 77 -5.08 -1.42 3.59
N GLU A 78 -5.96 -0.46 3.40
CA GLU A 78 -7.14 -0.26 4.23
C GLU A 78 -8.11 -1.45 4.12
N GLU A 79 -8.31 -1.98 2.91
CA GLU A 79 -9.14 -3.17 2.71
C GLU A 79 -8.58 -4.39 3.45
N ILE A 80 -7.27 -4.62 3.37
CA ILE A 80 -6.60 -5.72 4.08
C ILE A 80 -6.75 -5.53 5.60
N GLU A 81 -6.50 -4.33 6.10
CA GLU A 81 -6.62 -4.01 7.52
C GLU A 81 -8.05 -4.15 8.03
N HIS A 82 -9.04 -3.66 7.29
CA HIS A 82 -10.44 -3.80 7.62
C HIS A 82 -10.85 -5.28 7.70
N ASN A 83 -10.50 -6.05 6.67
CA ASN A 83 -10.79 -7.48 6.61
C ASN A 83 -10.13 -8.22 7.78
N VAL A 84 -8.87 -7.92 8.10
CA VAL A 84 -8.18 -8.50 9.25
C VAL A 84 -8.85 -8.07 10.56
N ASN A 85 -9.18 -6.80 10.75
CA ASN A 85 -9.80 -6.28 11.98
C ASN A 85 -11.23 -6.79 12.21
N SER A 86 -11.95 -7.18 11.15
CA SER A 86 -13.27 -7.81 11.26
C SER A 86 -13.22 -9.25 11.78
N LEU A 87 -12.03 -9.86 11.84
CA LEU A 87 -11.86 -11.19 12.41
C LEU A 87 -11.90 -11.10 13.93
N GLU A 88 -12.63 -12.01 14.56
CA GLU A 88 -12.69 -12.12 16.01
C GLU A 88 -11.96 -13.39 16.49
N GLY A 89 -11.52 -13.38 17.74
CA GLY A 89 -10.96 -14.57 18.37
C GLY A 89 -9.59 -15.02 17.82
N LEU A 90 -9.36 -16.33 17.83
CA LEU A 90 -8.07 -16.92 17.45
C LEU A 90 -7.71 -16.68 15.97
N GLU A 91 -8.73 -16.50 15.13
CA GLU A 91 -8.63 -16.24 13.69
C GLU A 91 -7.91 -14.91 13.42
N TYR A 92 -8.24 -13.85 14.15
CA TYR A 92 -7.56 -12.56 14.08
C TYR A 92 -6.06 -12.70 14.34
N LYS A 93 -5.69 -13.40 15.42
CA LYS A 93 -4.29 -13.60 15.81
C LYS A 93 -3.53 -14.37 14.73
N ILE A 94 -4.15 -15.39 14.15
CA ILE A 94 -3.55 -16.18 13.07
C ILE A 94 -3.41 -15.34 11.79
N ALA A 95 -4.45 -14.59 11.39
CA ALA A 95 -4.44 -13.78 10.18
C ALA A 95 -3.40 -12.66 10.25
N LYS A 96 -3.32 -11.94 11.37
CA LYS A 96 -2.26 -10.95 11.61
C LYS A 96 -0.87 -11.58 11.46
N MET A 97 -0.61 -12.68 12.18
CA MET A 97 0.69 -13.34 12.09
C MET A 97 1.00 -13.87 10.69
N ARG A 98 -0.02 -14.32 9.95
CA ARG A 98 0.16 -14.88 8.60
C ARG A 98 0.44 -13.80 7.56
N PHE A 99 -0.41 -12.77 7.53
CA PHE A 99 -0.42 -11.80 6.45
C PHE A 99 0.42 -10.56 6.75
N ILE A 100 0.49 -10.15 8.01
CA ILE A 100 1.25 -8.95 8.45
C ILE A 100 2.65 -9.36 8.90
N ASP A 101 2.77 -10.34 9.80
CA ASP A 101 4.07 -10.79 10.32
C ASP A 101 4.79 -11.81 9.40
N ASN A 102 4.18 -12.16 8.26
CA ASN A 102 4.68 -13.12 7.27
C ASN A 102 5.09 -14.50 7.82
N MET A 103 4.46 -14.95 8.92
CA MET A 103 4.75 -16.24 9.52
C MET A 103 4.07 -17.38 8.75
N THR A 104 4.67 -18.56 8.72
CA THR A 104 4.03 -19.78 8.23
C THR A 104 3.01 -20.30 9.25
N TYR A 105 1.99 -21.05 8.81
CA TYR A 105 1.04 -21.68 9.75
C TYR A 105 1.72 -22.60 10.77
N LYS A 106 2.88 -23.19 10.44
CA LYS A 106 3.65 -24.03 11.35
C LYS A 106 4.28 -23.19 12.47
N GLU A 107 4.86 -22.05 12.14
CA GLU A 107 5.42 -21.12 13.13
C GLU A 107 4.32 -20.50 13.99
N ILE A 108 3.18 -20.15 13.39
CA ILE A 108 2.01 -19.64 14.10
C ILE A 108 1.49 -20.68 15.10
N ALA A 109 1.32 -21.93 14.66
CA ALA A 109 0.88 -23.04 15.51
C ALA A 109 1.81 -23.23 16.71
N LYS A 110 3.13 -23.26 16.46
CA LYS A 110 4.15 -23.32 17.52
C LYS A 110 4.05 -22.14 18.49
N LYS A 111 3.88 -20.93 17.99
CA LYS A 111 3.81 -19.69 18.79
C LYS A 111 2.54 -19.61 19.65
N LEU A 112 1.42 -20.13 19.14
CA LEU A 112 0.13 -20.11 19.82
C LEU A 112 -0.17 -21.38 20.65
N GLY A 113 0.71 -22.39 20.60
CA GLY A 113 0.52 -23.64 21.34
C GLY A 113 -0.50 -24.60 20.71
N TYR A 114 -0.81 -24.44 19.42
CA TYR A 114 -1.74 -25.29 18.68
C TYR A 114 -1.03 -26.25 17.73
N SER A 115 -1.76 -27.23 17.21
CA SER A 115 -1.26 -28.06 16.10
C SER A 115 -1.39 -27.34 14.76
N HIS A 116 -0.50 -27.65 13.82
CA HIS A 116 -0.53 -27.08 12.47
C HIS A 116 -1.87 -27.35 11.77
N SER A 117 -2.41 -28.57 11.92
CA SER A 117 -3.70 -28.96 11.35
C SER A 117 -4.85 -28.16 11.95
N HIS A 118 -4.83 -27.88 13.26
CA HIS A 118 -5.86 -27.06 13.91
C HIS A 118 -5.89 -25.63 13.34
N VAL A 119 -4.72 -24.98 13.22
CA VAL A 119 -4.59 -23.64 12.62
C VAL A 119 -5.08 -23.63 11.17
N ARG A 120 -4.73 -24.64 10.37
CA ARG A 120 -5.13 -24.73 8.96
C ARG A 120 -6.64 -24.96 8.79
N ASN A 121 -7.22 -25.83 9.62
CA ASN A 121 -8.65 -26.15 9.58
C ASN A 121 -9.50 -24.96 10.00
N LEU A 122 -9.10 -24.24 11.06
CA LEU A 122 -9.78 -23.03 11.51
C LEU A 122 -9.86 -21.97 10.40
N MET A 123 -8.78 -21.79 9.63
CA MET A 123 -8.77 -20.86 8.49
C MET A 123 -9.55 -21.38 7.26
N SER A 124 -9.77 -22.69 7.15
CA SER A 124 -10.45 -23.32 6.00
C SER A 124 -11.96 -23.50 6.20
N GLU A 125 -12.42 -23.84 7.41
CA GLU A 125 -13.84 -24.07 7.74
C GLU A 125 -14.71 -22.82 7.56
N LYS A 126 -14.18 -21.64 7.90
CA LYS A 126 -14.93 -20.38 7.82
C LYS A 126 -15.03 -19.80 6.42
N ARG A 127 -14.13 -20.16 5.50
CA ARG A 127 -14.23 -19.79 4.08
C ARG A 127 -15.48 -20.39 3.45
N GLN A 128 -15.89 -21.59 3.89
CA GLN A 128 -17.12 -22.24 3.43
C GLN A 128 -18.40 -21.74 4.12
N TYR A 129 -18.32 -21.16 5.32
CA TYR A 129 -19.49 -20.67 6.04
C TYR A 129 -20.01 -19.34 5.47
N LYS A 130 -19.11 -18.41 5.10
CA LYS A 130 -19.46 -17.12 4.46
C LYS A 130 -20.13 -17.30 3.09
N ASP A 131 -19.71 -18.30 2.31
CA ASP A 131 -20.31 -18.59 0.99
C ASP A 131 -21.71 -19.21 1.10
N ARG A 132 -21.99 -19.98 2.15
CA ARG A 132 -23.31 -20.64 2.32
C ARG A 132 -24.41 -19.68 2.80
N THR A 133 -24.07 -18.67 3.60
CA THR A 133 -25.02 -17.67 4.11
C THR A 133 -25.48 -16.66 3.06
N HIS A 134 -24.72 -16.46 1.96
CA HIS A 134 -25.15 -15.61 0.84
C HIS A 134 -26.07 -16.32 -0.18
N THR A 135 -26.10 -17.64 -0.20
CA THR A 135 -27.02 -18.43 -1.04
C THR A 135 -28.39 -18.68 -0.41
N SER A 136 -28.56 -18.46 0.90
CA SER A 136 -29.83 -18.74 1.61
C SER A 136 -30.82 -17.58 1.66
N GLU A 137 -30.48 -16.39 1.15
CA GLU A 137 -31.39 -15.23 1.08
C GLU A 137 -32.05 -15.03 -0.30
N LYS A 138 -31.88 -15.99 -1.22
CA LYS A 138 -32.54 -16.01 -2.55
C LYS A 138 -33.42 -17.26 -2.75
N GLY A 139 -34.13 -17.68 -1.71
CA GLY A 139 -35.12 -18.76 -1.76
C GLY A 139 -36.52 -18.22 -1.55
#